data_AF-A0A1H0AYQ0-F1
#
_entry.id   AF-A0A1H0AYQ0-F1
#
_cell.length_a   1.000
_cell.length_b   1.000
_cell.length_c   1.000
_cell.angle_alpha   90.00
_cell.angle_beta   90.00
_cell.angle_gamma   90.00
#
_symmetry.space_group_name_H-M   'P 1'
#
loop_
_entity.id
_entity.type
_entity.pdbx_description
1 polymer ?
#
loop_
_entity_poly.entity_id
_entity_poly.type
_entity_poly.pdbx_seq_one_letter_code
_entity_poly.pdbx_strand_id
1 'polypeptide(L)'
;MSRKNLLNLIQVDADMPAKATSSDNKLVGQVASTMREEKARQARADEIERRLAEGQAVIDLDTTLVEPSFVRDRMPGHIEGLLASIRDQGQQVPILVRPHPEKSGHYQVAFGHRRLRAVQELGLQVKAIVRSLTDEELVIAQGQENNEREDLSYIEKSRFAHRLKERFPREVITSAMSIDKAELSRMLSIIDSLSSELIDAIGPAPGVGRRSWQELAELIQKSSTQDPVAIALAEEMKAMNSQERFKAVLMQLKPRRVVRGLPDVLSTSSGQRLGQVKQSKTKLEITIDRREAAEFAAFLLNDAVALFERRHANDQPKKEA
;
A
#
# COMPACT_ATOMS: atom_id res chain seq x y z
N MET A 1 -5.60 57.11 -64.82
CA MET A 1 -6.95 56.92 -64.22
C MET A 1 -6.75 56.30 -62.83
N SER A 2 -6.26 57.07 -61.85
CA SER A 2 -7.03 57.88 -60.88
C SER A 2 -7.76 57.07 -59.81
N ARG A 3 -7.13 57.06 -58.61
CA ARG A 3 -7.71 57.43 -57.29
C ARG A 3 -8.82 56.58 -56.65
N LYS A 4 -8.43 56.03 -55.48
CA LYS A 4 -8.91 56.38 -54.11
C LYS A 4 -10.16 55.70 -53.49
N ASN A 5 -10.00 55.54 -52.17
CA ASN A 5 -10.96 55.49 -51.04
C ASN A 5 -11.63 54.12 -50.79
N LEU A 6 -11.56 53.45 -49.63
CA LEU A 6 -11.52 53.79 -48.19
C LEU A 6 -12.80 54.49 -47.64
N LEU A 7 -13.39 53.82 -46.62
CA LEU A 7 -14.58 54.11 -45.78
C LEU A 7 -15.95 53.76 -46.43
N ASN A 8 -16.86 52.97 -45.84
CA ASN A 8 -17.45 53.13 -44.51
C ASN A 8 -18.31 51.90 -44.09
N LEU A 9 -18.16 51.49 -42.82
CA LEU A 9 -19.18 51.31 -41.78
C LEU A 9 -20.64 51.01 -42.20
N ILE A 10 -21.12 49.77 -41.93
CA ILE A 10 -22.50 49.49 -41.50
C ILE A 10 -22.47 48.40 -40.43
N GLN A 11 -22.85 48.77 -39.20
CA GLN A 11 -23.32 47.87 -38.14
C GLN A 11 -24.63 47.21 -38.56
N VAL A 12 -24.77 45.91 -38.30
CA VAL A 12 -26.08 45.31 -38.03
C VAL A 12 -25.93 44.44 -36.79
N ASP A 13 -26.64 44.82 -35.74
CA ASP A 13 -26.80 44.09 -34.51
C ASP A 13 -27.50 42.74 -34.75
N ALA A 14 -27.01 41.69 -34.09
CA ALA A 14 -27.79 40.50 -33.78
C ALA A 14 -27.48 40.08 -32.33
N ASP A 15 -28.49 40.24 -31.49
CA ASP A 15 -28.52 39.97 -30.07
C ASP A 15 -28.77 38.47 -29.76
N MET A 16 -28.40 38.09 -28.53
CA MET A 16 -28.69 36.85 -27.75
C MET A 16 -27.75 35.62 -27.82
N PRO A 17 -27.62 34.82 -26.71
CA PRO A 17 -27.60 35.19 -25.29
C PRO A 17 -26.54 34.47 -24.41
N ALA A 18 -26.32 35.07 -23.24
CA ALA A 18 -25.88 34.61 -21.91
C ALA A 18 -25.19 33.23 -21.65
N LYS A 19 -24.02 33.34 -21.00
CA LYS A 19 -23.47 32.59 -19.84
C LYS A 19 -23.84 31.10 -19.70
N ALA A 20 -22.85 30.25 -19.94
CA ALA A 20 -22.74 28.92 -19.31
C ALA A 20 -21.69 28.93 -18.19
N THR A 21 -22.05 28.29 -17.09
CA THR A 21 -21.48 28.29 -15.75
C THR A 21 -20.16 27.52 -15.60
N SER A 22 -19.32 27.99 -14.67
CA SER A 22 -17.91 27.67 -14.45
C SER A 22 -17.64 26.57 -13.40
N SER A 23 -18.18 25.37 -13.57
CA SER A 23 -17.90 24.25 -12.64
C SER A 23 -17.33 22.98 -13.28
N ASP A 24 -17.60 22.71 -14.56
CA ASP A 24 -17.29 21.38 -15.12
C ASP A 24 -15.87 21.27 -15.73
N ASN A 25 -15.21 22.41 -15.98
CA ASN A 25 -13.85 22.45 -16.52
C ASN A 25 -12.73 22.38 -15.47
N LYS A 26 -13.05 22.41 -14.17
CA LYS A 26 -12.02 22.34 -13.10
C LYS A 26 -11.43 20.95 -12.98
N LEU A 27 -12.25 19.90 -13.08
CA LEU A 27 -11.80 18.50 -12.98
C LEU A 27 -10.95 18.09 -14.20
N VAL A 28 -11.38 18.45 -15.40
CA VAL A 28 -10.60 18.20 -16.63
C VAL A 28 -9.29 18.98 -16.63
N GLY A 29 -9.31 20.23 -16.12
CA GLY A 29 -8.11 21.05 -15.95
C GLY A 29 -7.12 20.47 -14.92
N GLN A 30 -7.61 19.92 -13.81
CA GLN A 30 -6.79 19.26 -12.78
C GLN A 30 -6.19 17.93 -13.26
N VAL A 31 -6.94 17.15 -14.05
CA VAL A 31 -6.42 15.91 -14.67
C VAL A 31 -5.40 16.24 -15.77
N ALA A 32 -5.62 17.28 -16.56
CA ALA A 32 -4.65 17.72 -17.56
C ALA A 32 -3.37 18.32 -16.94
N SER A 33 -3.48 19.02 -15.80
CA SER A 33 -2.31 19.55 -15.09
C SER A 33 -1.50 18.43 -14.43
N THR A 34 -2.16 17.44 -13.81
CA THR A 34 -1.48 16.27 -13.24
C THR A 34 -0.80 15.43 -14.30
N MET A 35 -1.43 15.19 -15.45
CA MET A 35 -0.78 14.47 -16.57
C MET A 35 0.39 15.26 -17.18
N ARG A 36 0.32 16.59 -17.27
CA ARG A 36 1.46 17.41 -17.72
C ARG A 36 2.60 17.37 -16.71
N GLU A 37 2.30 17.39 -15.42
CA GLU A 37 3.32 17.21 -14.38
C GLU A 37 3.92 15.80 -14.39
N GLU A 38 3.13 14.75 -14.59
CA GLU A 38 3.64 13.37 -14.74
C GLU A 38 4.52 13.24 -15.97
N LYS A 39 4.10 13.79 -17.11
CA LYS A 39 4.91 13.79 -18.33
C LYS A 39 6.20 14.61 -18.18
N ALA A 40 6.14 15.73 -17.46
CA ALA A 40 7.33 16.51 -17.11
C ALA A 40 8.23 15.80 -16.08
N ARG A 41 7.66 15.02 -15.16
CA ARG A 41 8.40 14.17 -14.21
C ARG A 41 9.11 13.02 -14.93
N GLN A 42 8.40 12.34 -15.83
CA GLN A 42 8.98 11.31 -16.69
C GLN A 42 10.10 11.91 -17.54
N ALA A 43 9.87 13.05 -18.19
CA ALA A 43 10.91 13.74 -18.96
C ALA A 43 12.11 14.21 -18.11
N ARG A 44 11.92 14.56 -16.83
CA ARG A 44 13.03 14.85 -15.90
C ARG A 44 13.79 13.59 -15.50
N ALA A 45 13.09 12.48 -15.28
CA ALA A 45 13.70 11.18 -14.99
C ALA A 45 14.49 10.68 -16.22
N ASP A 46 13.89 10.73 -17.40
CA ASP A 46 14.52 10.37 -18.67
C ASP A 46 15.69 11.31 -19.01
N GLU A 47 15.61 12.60 -18.66
CA GLU A 47 16.73 13.56 -18.78
C GLU A 47 17.84 13.28 -17.76
N ILE A 48 17.49 12.87 -16.54
CA ILE A 48 18.49 12.40 -15.55
C ILE A 48 19.18 11.14 -16.08
N GLU A 49 18.45 10.22 -16.71
CA GLU A 49 18.97 9.00 -17.35
C GLU A 49 19.84 9.31 -18.58
N ARG A 50 19.41 10.24 -19.43
CA ARG A 50 20.20 10.72 -20.58
C ARG A 50 21.49 11.42 -20.12
N ARG A 51 21.42 12.22 -19.05
CA ARG A 51 22.60 12.83 -18.41
C ARG A 51 23.46 11.82 -17.64
N LEU A 52 22.90 10.70 -17.19
CA LEU A 52 23.65 9.56 -16.63
C LEU A 52 24.45 8.84 -17.73
N ALA A 53 23.89 8.76 -18.94
CA ALA A 53 24.50 8.08 -20.08
C ALA A 53 25.57 8.93 -20.81
N GLU A 54 25.51 10.26 -20.74
CA GLU A 54 26.45 11.15 -21.43
C GLU A 54 27.74 11.39 -20.61
N GLY A 55 28.83 10.71 -20.99
CA GLY A 55 30.21 11.22 -20.83
C GLY A 55 30.87 11.11 -19.46
N GLN A 56 30.36 10.30 -18.52
CA GLN A 56 30.98 10.19 -17.20
C GLN A 56 32.19 9.25 -17.23
N ALA A 57 33.39 9.80 -17.01
CA ALA A 57 34.62 9.01 -16.90
C ALA A 57 34.56 8.11 -15.66
N VAL A 58 34.82 6.82 -15.86
CA VAL A 58 35.06 5.88 -14.76
C VAL A 58 36.46 6.15 -14.22
N ILE A 59 36.56 6.40 -12.93
CA ILE A 59 37.84 6.60 -12.23
C ILE A 59 38.04 5.52 -11.17
N ASP A 60 39.29 5.21 -10.85
CA ASP A 60 39.64 4.35 -9.74
C ASP A 60 39.79 5.20 -8.46
N LEU A 61 39.07 4.83 -7.39
CA LEU A 61 39.11 5.48 -6.09
C LEU A 61 39.70 4.54 -5.04
N ASP A 62 40.45 5.10 -4.10
CA ASP A 62 40.80 4.40 -2.87
C ASP A 62 39.52 4.16 -2.06
N THR A 63 39.29 2.91 -1.66
CA THR A 63 38.09 2.51 -0.94
C THR A 63 38.01 3.09 0.48
N THR A 64 39.12 3.57 1.03
CA THR A 64 39.16 4.28 2.32
C THR A 64 38.57 5.68 2.25
N LEU A 65 38.51 6.28 1.05
CA LEU A 65 37.93 7.60 0.80
C LEU A 65 36.42 7.54 0.50
N VAL A 66 35.83 6.35 0.43
CA VAL A 66 34.43 6.14 0.03
C VAL A 66 33.62 5.64 1.22
N GLU A 67 32.63 6.45 1.62
CA GLU A 67 31.74 6.18 2.74
C GLU A 67 30.34 5.74 2.25
N PRO A 68 29.65 4.85 2.99
CA PRO A 68 28.26 4.50 2.66
C PRO A 68 27.33 5.72 2.81
N SER A 69 26.21 5.75 2.09
CA SER A 69 25.23 6.83 2.25
C SER A 69 24.56 6.81 3.62
N PHE A 70 23.95 7.96 3.97
CA PHE A 70 23.11 8.09 5.17
C PHE A 70 21.83 7.24 5.09
N VAL A 71 21.42 6.81 3.89
CA VAL A 71 20.35 5.82 3.70
C VAL A 71 20.99 4.45 3.59
N ARG A 72 21.18 3.81 4.74
CA ARG A 72 21.72 2.44 4.76
C ARG A 72 20.78 1.47 4.05
N ASP A 73 21.34 0.81 3.05
CA ASP A 73 20.79 -0.40 2.44
C ASP A 73 20.59 -1.47 3.54
N ARG A 74 19.46 -2.18 3.52
CA ARG A 74 19.09 -3.09 4.62
C ARG A 74 19.61 -4.50 4.38
N MET A 75 20.26 -5.00 5.43
CA MET A 75 20.94 -6.29 5.56
C MET A 75 22.17 -6.44 4.65
N PRO A 76 23.34 -6.83 5.20
CA PRO A 76 24.49 -7.17 4.39
C PRO A 76 24.14 -8.39 3.54
N GLY A 77 23.69 -8.17 2.31
CA GLY A 77 23.49 -9.24 1.36
C GLY A 77 24.80 -10.00 1.16
N HIS A 78 24.71 -11.32 1.00
CA HIS A 78 25.82 -12.20 0.69
C HIS A 78 26.68 -11.62 -0.45
N ILE A 79 27.98 -11.46 -0.20
CA ILE A 79 28.94 -10.92 -1.18
C ILE A 79 29.85 -12.01 -1.74
N GLU A 80 29.77 -13.26 -1.26
CA GLU A 80 30.69 -14.35 -1.57
C GLU A 80 30.80 -14.60 -3.08
N GLY A 81 29.67 -14.67 -3.78
CA GLY A 81 29.65 -14.84 -5.24
C GLY A 81 30.16 -13.61 -5.99
N LEU A 82 29.85 -12.40 -5.50
CA LEU A 82 30.33 -11.15 -6.11
C LEU A 82 31.85 -10.98 -5.89
N LEU A 83 32.33 -11.38 -4.72
CA LEU A 83 33.73 -11.32 -4.32
C LEU A 83 34.56 -12.30 -5.15
N ALA A 84 34.08 -13.53 -5.37
CA ALA A 84 34.71 -14.48 -6.29
C ALA A 84 34.77 -13.92 -7.73
N SER A 85 33.66 -13.39 -8.23
CA SER A 85 33.60 -12.79 -9.57
C SER A 85 34.57 -11.60 -9.73
N ILE A 86 34.64 -10.69 -8.75
CA ILE A 86 35.55 -9.54 -8.78
C ILE A 86 37.00 -9.98 -8.66
N ARG A 87 37.30 -11.02 -7.87
CA ARG A 87 38.65 -11.59 -7.78
C ARG A 87 39.11 -12.15 -9.12
N ASP A 88 38.24 -12.87 -9.83
CA ASP A 88 38.62 -13.58 -11.06
C ASP A 88 38.60 -12.69 -12.30
N GLN A 89 37.65 -11.75 -12.37
CA GLN A 89 37.38 -10.94 -13.57
C GLN A 89 37.59 -9.44 -13.37
N GLY A 90 37.91 -9.00 -12.15
CA GLY A 90 37.95 -7.59 -11.80
C GLY A 90 36.55 -6.95 -11.69
N GLN A 91 36.51 -5.68 -11.32
CA GLN A 91 35.26 -4.93 -11.22
C GLN A 91 34.76 -4.52 -12.61
N GLN A 92 33.74 -5.20 -13.13
CA GLN A 92 33.16 -4.90 -14.45
C GLN A 92 32.20 -3.70 -14.45
N VAL A 93 31.41 -3.55 -13.38
CA VAL A 93 30.39 -2.50 -13.26
C VAL A 93 30.85 -1.48 -12.21
N PRO A 94 30.98 -0.18 -12.54
CA PRO A 94 31.37 0.84 -11.56
C PRO A 94 30.30 1.03 -10.48
N ILE A 95 30.68 1.64 -9.35
CA ILE A 95 29.73 2.21 -8.38
C ILE A 95 29.43 3.66 -8.75
N LEU A 96 28.31 4.22 -8.30
CA LEU A 96 28.08 5.66 -8.37
C LEU A 96 28.34 6.28 -7.00
N VAL A 97 29.11 7.35 -6.99
CA VAL A 97 29.39 8.12 -5.79
C VAL A 97 29.16 9.60 -6.05
N ARG A 98 28.96 10.35 -4.97
CA ARG A 98 29.04 11.82 -4.97
C ARG A 98 30.17 12.31 -4.08
N PRO A 99 30.70 13.52 -4.28
CA PRO A 99 31.56 14.16 -3.29
C PRO A 99 30.84 14.24 -1.93
N HIS A 100 31.57 13.95 -0.84
CA HIS A 100 31.00 14.02 0.50
C HIS A 100 30.70 15.50 0.86
N PRO A 101 29.48 15.83 1.32
CA PRO A 101 29.09 17.23 1.57
C PRO A 101 29.92 17.90 2.67
N GLU A 102 30.37 17.12 3.67
CA GLU A 102 31.09 17.64 4.84
C GLU A 102 32.60 17.32 4.86
N LYS A 103 33.09 16.45 3.96
CA LYS A 103 34.47 15.91 4.01
C LYS A 103 35.13 16.05 2.66
N SER A 104 35.97 17.08 2.51
CA SER A 104 36.72 17.29 1.27
C SER A 104 37.59 16.06 0.94
N GLY A 105 37.65 15.70 -0.34
CA GLY A 105 38.37 14.54 -0.84
C GLY A 105 37.75 13.17 -0.53
N HIS A 106 36.62 13.14 0.19
CA HIS A 106 35.86 11.91 0.43
C HIS A 106 34.63 11.85 -0.47
N TYR A 107 34.08 10.65 -0.60
CA TYR A 107 32.93 10.36 -1.43
C TYR A 107 31.87 9.61 -0.64
N GLN A 108 30.60 9.76 -1.04
CA GLN A 108 29.48 8.99 -0.53
C GLN A 108 28.90 8.12 -1.64
N VAL A 109 28.69 6.84 -1.36
CA VAL A 109 28.07 5.89 -2.30
C VAL A 109 26.61 6.26 -2.54
N ALA A 110 26.21 6.41 -3.80
CA ALA A 110 24.80 6.49 -4.17
C ALA A 110 24.22 5.09 -4.44
N PHE A 111 24.92 4.25 -5.22
CA PHE A 111 24.55 2.84 -5.42
C PHE A 111 25.79 1.93 -5.50
N GLY A 112 25.58 0.62 -5.32
CA GLY A 112 26.66 -0.38 -5.43
C GLY A 112 27.36 -0.69 -4.10
N HIS A 113 26.67 -0.54 -2.96
CA HIS A 113 27.20 -0.78 -1.61
C HIS A 113 27.83 -2.18 -1.44
N ARG A 114 27.18 -3.24 -1.95
CA ARG A 114 27.71 -4.62 -1.91
C ARG A 114 29.03 -4.75 -2.67
N ARG A 115 29.16 -4.02 -3.78
CA ARG A 115 30.36 -4.01 -4.62
C ARG A 115 31.51 -3.27 -3.95
N LEU A 116 31.24 -2.10 -3.34
CA LEU A 116 32.23 -1.41 -2.53
C LEU A 116 32.79 -2.35 -1.44
N ARG A 117 31.91 -3.07 -0.74
CA ARG A 117 32.32 -4.01 0.31
C ARG A 117 33.19 -5.14 -0.21
N ALA A 118 32.81 -5.75 -1.34
CA ALA A 118 33.59 -6.84 -1.95
C ALA A 118 34.98 -6.36 -2.41
N VAL A 119 35.07 -5.17 -3.01
CA VAL A 119 36.33 -4.55 -3.44
C VAL A 119 37.20 -4.18 -2.23
N GLN A 120 36.59 -3.64 -1.16
CA GLN A 120 37.25 -3.36 0.12
C GLN A 120 37.87 -4.61 0.73
N GLU A 121 37.13 -5.73 0.74
CA GLU A 121 37.61 -7.00 1.29
C GLU A 121 38.77 -7.60 0.48
N LEU A 122 38.81 -7.32 -0.83
CA LEU A 122 39.92 -7.71 -1.71
C LEU A 122 41.11 -6.75 -1.64
N GLY A 123 41.01 -5.62 -0.94
CA GLY A 123 42.07 -4.61 -0.87
C GLY A 123 42.36 -3.91 -2.20
N LEU A 124 41.36 -3.83 -3.08
CA LEU A 124 41.47 -3.24 -4.41
C LEU A 124 40.96 -1.79 -4.42
N GLN A 125 41.33 -1.03 -5.45
CA GLN A 125 40.66 0.26 -5.75
C GLN A 125 39.30 0.01 -6.38
N VAL A 126 38.34 0.89 -6.11
CA VAL A 126 36.98 0.79 -6.63
C VAL A 126 36.80 1.64 -7.87
N LYS A 127 36.30 1.02 -8.95
CA LYS A 127 35.85 1.73 -10.15
C LYS A 127 34.57 2.47 -9.82
N ALA A 128 34.60 3.78 -9.96
CA ALA A 128 33.51 4.65 -9.58
C ALA A 128 33.24 5.70 -10.66
N ILE A 129 31.96 6.08 -10.75
CA ILE A 129 31.50 7.26 -11.45
C ILE A 129 31.23 8.31 -10.37
N VAL A 130 31.88 9.47 -10.48
CA VAL A 130 31.67 10.59 -9.55
C VAL A 130 30.66 11.56 -10.15
N ARG A 131 29.59 11.85 -9.39
CA ARG A 131 28.58 12.82 -9.79
C ARG A 131 28.22 13.75 -8.63
N SER A 132 28.12 15.03 -8.90
CA SER A 132 27.52 15.97 -7.94
C SER A 132 26.03 15.68 -7.82
N LEU A 133 25.60 15.22 -6.65
CA LEU A 133 24.22 14.86 -6.34
C LEU A 133 23.80 15.55 -5.03
N THR A 134 22.63 16.17 -5.04
CA THR A 134 21.94 16.57 -3.81
C THR A 134 21.51 15.33 -3.00
N ASP A 135 21.10 15.54 -1.74
CA ASP A 135 20.60 14.43 -0.91
C ASP A 135 19.37 13.76 -1.53
N GLU A 136 18.48 14.56 -2.14
CA GLU A 136 17.29 14.06 -2.84
C GLU A 136 17.66 13.20 -4.04
N GLU A 137 18.57 13.69 -4.90
CA GLU A 137 19.01 12.95 -6.09
C GLU A 137 19.77 11.68 -5.73
N LEU A 138 20.57 11.69 -4.65
CA LEU A 138 21.24 10.49 -4.15
C LEU A 138 20.22 9.43 -3.76
N VAL A 139 19.17 9.82 -3.02
CA VAL A 139 18.12 8.89 -2.59
C VAL A 139 17.33 8.35 -3.77
N ILE A 140 17.05 9.17 -4.78
CA ILE A 140 16.39 8.72 -6.01
C ILE A 140 17.25 7.69 -6.73
N ALA A 141 18.53 7.99 -6.97
CA ALA A 141 19.45 7.07 -7.64
C ALA A 141 19.60 5.75 -6.88
N GLN A 142 19.69 5.81 -5.55
CA GLN A 142 19.77 4.62 -4.70
C GLN A 142 18.48 3.79 -4.74
N GLY A 143 17.32 4.45 -4.68
CA GLY A 143 16.02 3.79 -4.69
C GLY A 143 15.74 3.07 -6.01
N GLN A 144 16.12 3.67 -7.14
CA GLN A 144 15.93 3.08 -8.47
C GLN A 144 16.72 1.78 -8.65
N GLU A 145 18.02 1.76 -8.28
CA GLU A 145 18.84 0.53 -8.34
C GLU A 145 18.28 -0.58 -7.45
N ASN A 146 17.69 -0.22 -6.31
CA ASN A 146 17.07 -1.18 -5.41
C ASN A 146 15.69 -1.65 -5.90
N ASN A 147 14.91 -0.82 -6.58
CA ASN A 147 13.58 -1.21 -7.07
C ASN A 147 13.65 -2.13 -8.29
N GLU A 148 14.74 -2.08 -9.06
CA GLU A 148 15.06 -3.06 -10.10
C GLU A 148 15.29 -4.48 -9.54
N ARG A 149 15.52 -4.62 -8.23
CA ARG A 149 15.61 -5.91 -7.56
C ARG A 149 14.22 -6.35 -7.08
N GLU A 150 13.72 -7.43 -7.66
CA GLU A 150 12.37 -7.96 -7.41
C GLU A 150 12.15 -8.56 -6.00
N ASP A 151 13.18 -8.59 -5.15
CA ASP A 151 13.19 -9.40 -3.93
C ASP A 151 12.45 -8.79 -2.72
N LEU A 152 12.09 -7.50 -2.77
CA LEU A 152 11.54 -6.80 -1.59
C LEU A 152 10.04 -7.08 -1.38
N SER A 153 9.70 -7.54 -0.18
CA SER A 153 8.31 -7.69 0.25
C SER A 153 7.60 -6.34 0.39
N TYR A 154 6.26 -6.37 0.37
CA TYR A 154 5.45 -5.16 0.48
C TYR A 154 5.77 -4.36 1.76
N ILE A 155 5.95 -5.05 2.89
CA ILE A 155 6.20 -4.40 4.17
C ILE A 155 7.61 -3.79 4.23
N GLU A 156 8.60 -4.42 3.59
CA GLU A 156 9.96 -3.87 3.50
C GLU A 156 10.00 -2.59 2.66
N LYS A 157 9.34 -2.59 1.50
CA LYS A 157 9.17 -1.38 0.67
C LYS A 157 8.46 -0.29 1.48
N SER A 158 7.41 -0.65 2.21
CA SER A 158 6.65 0.30 3.03
C SER A 158 7.49 0.90 4.18
N ARG A 159 8.32 0.09 4.87
CA ARG A 159 9.25 0.59 5.90
C ARG A 159 10.33 1.48 5.32
N PHE A 160 10.80 1.18 4.11
CA PHE A 160 11.75 2.05 3.41
C PHE A 160 11.11 3.41 3.13
N ALA A 161 9.91 3.44 2.54
CA ALA A 161 9.14 4.65 2.32
C ALA A 161 8.95 5.46 3.61
N HIS A 162 8.60 4.78 4.71
CA HIS A 162 8.42 5.42 6.01
C HIS A 162 9.71 6.04 6.56
N ARG A 163 10.87 5.39 6.39
CA ARG A 163 12.17 5.98 6.79
C ARG A 163 12.53 7.23 5.97
N LEU A 164 12.17 7.25 4.68
CA LEU A 164 12.43 8.43 3.83
C LEU A 164 11.52 9.62 4.17
N LYS A 165 10.29 9.36 4.66
CA LYS A 165 9.31 10.39 5.06
C LYS A 165 9.84 11.38 6.09
N GLU A 166 10.79 10.98 6.93
CA GLU A 166 11.37 11.85 7.96
C GLU A 166 12.30 12.94 7.38
N ARG A 167 12.86 12.71 6.20
CA ARG A 167 13.93 13.56 5.63
C ARG A 167 13.60 14.13 4.25
N PHE A 168 12.65 13.53 3.54
CA PHE A 168 12.38 13.86 2.14
C PHE A 168 10.90 14.13 1.89
N PRO A 169 10.58 15.05 0.96
CA PRO A 169 9.20 15.27 0.54
C PRO A 169 8.66 14.04 -0.19
N ARG A 170 7.32 13.90 -0.21
CA ARG A 170 6.64 12.73 -0.79
C ARG A 170 7.02 12.50 -2.27
N GLU A 171 7.27 13.57 -3.00
CA GLU A 171 7.68 13.56 -4.41
C GLU A 171 9.01 12.82 -4.65
N VAL A 172 9.98 13.03 -3.76
CA VAL A 172 11.29 12.36 -3.82
C VAL A 172 11.12 10.87 -3.53
N ILE A 173 10.29 10.53 -2.55
CA ILE A 173 10.02 9.13 -2.16
C ILE A 173 9.31 8.37 -3.30
N THR A 174 8.28 8.96 -3.90
CA THR A 174 7.60 8.34 -5.05
C THR A 174 8.54 8.12 -6.24
N SER A 175 9.47 9.05 -6.46
CA SER A 175 10.45 8.95 -7.55
C SER A 175 11.48 7.86 -7.26
N ALA A 176 12.04 7.83 -6.05
CA ALA A 176 13.01 6.84 -5.60
C ALA A 176 12.44 5.40 -5.65
N MET A 177 11.15 5.24 -5.39
CA MET A 177 10.50 3.92 -5.34
C MET A 177 9.72 3.57 -6.61
N SER A 178 9.70 4.45 -7.62
CA SER A 178 8.92 4.32 -8.86
C SER A 178 7.45 3.95 -8.62
N ILE A 179 6.80 4.59 -7.64
CA ILE A 179 5.40 4.35 -7.26
C ILE A 179 4.57 5.63 -7.32
N ASP A 180 3.25 5.50 -7.46
CA ASP A 180 2.36 6.67 -7.44
C ASP A 180 2.10 7.20 -6.01
N LYS A 181 1.54 8.42 -5.92
CA LYS A 181 1.23 9.09 -4.65
C LYS A 181 0.20 8.33 -3.80
N ALA A 182 -0.71 7.60 -4.44
CA ALA A 182 -1.74 6.82 -3.75
C ALA A 182 -1.15 5.54 -3.13
N GLU A 183 -0.23 4.87 -3.81
CA GLU A 183 0.54 3.74 -3.29
C GLU A 183 1.39 4.16 -2.11
N LEU A 184 2.14 5.26 -2.22
CA LEU A 184 2.91 5.79 -1.11
C LEU A 184 2.01 6.08 0.11
N SER A 185 0.85 6.72 -0.11
CA SER A 185 -0.09 7.02 0.98
C SER A 185 -0.62 5.75 1.65
N ARG A 186 -0.90 4.70 0.88
CA ARG A 186 -1.36 3.40 1.40
C ARG A 186 -0.26 2.68 2.19
N MET A 187 0.97 2.65 1.67
CA MET A 187 2.13 2.09 2.36
C MET A 187 2.36 2.79 3.70
N LEU A 188 2.39 4.13 3.71
CA LEU A 188 2.59 4.91 4.93
C LEU A 188 1.47 4.69 5.94
N SER A 189 0.21 4.67 5.51
CA SER A 189 -0.93 4.42 6.40
C SER A 189 -0.88 3.04 7.07
N ILE A 190 -0.40 2.01 6.35
CA ILE A 190 -0.23 0.67 6.91
C ILE A 190 0.89 0.68 7.96
N ILE A 191 2.03 1.30 7.67
CA ILE A 191 3.13 1.37 8.64
C ILE A 191 2.75 2.20 9.87
N ASP A 192 2.10 3.35 9.66
CA ASP A 192 1.67 4.26 10.75
C ASP A 192 0.63 3.59 11.68
N SER A 193 -0.06 2.53 11.23
CA SER A 193 -1.07 1.80 12.01
C SER A 193 -0.54 0.53 12.69
N LEU A 194 0.70 0.11 12.40
CA LEU A 194 1.32 -1.09 12.96
C LEU A 194 2.52 -0.68 13.81
N SER A 195 2.72 -1.31 14.98
CA SER A 195 3.93 -1.07 15.76
C SER A 195 5.16 -1.64 15.03
N SER A 196 6.31 -0.97 15.16
CA SER A 196 7.57 -1.49 14.61
C SER A 196 7.91 -2.86 15.16
N GLU A 197 7.63 -3.08 16.45
CA GLU A 197 7.82 -4.35 17.15
C GLU A 197 6.99 -5.48 16.54
N LEU A 198 5.74 -5.22 16.16
CA LEU A 198 4.90 -6.22 15.48
C LEU A 198 5.47 -6.58 14.11
N ILE A 199 5.87 -5.57 13.33
CA ILE A 199 6.44 -5.81 12.00
C ILE A 199 7.74 -6.61 12.12
N ASP A 200 8.58 -6.31 13.11
CA ASP A 200 9.82 -7.05 13.39
C ASP A 200 9.54 -8.48 13.87
N ALA A 201 8.52 -8.68 14.71
CA ALA A 201 8.10 -10.00 15.17
C ALA A 201 7.56 -10.89 14.04
N ILE A 202 6.81 -10.32 13.10
CA ILE A 202 6.30 -11.05 11.92
C ILE A 202 7.42 -11.31 10.90
N GLY A 203 8.25 -10.31 10.63
CA GLY A 203 9.29 -10.33 9.61
C GLY A 203 8.78 -9.96 8.19
N PRO A 204 9.59 -10.22 7.14
CA PRO A 204 9.32 -9.75 5.76
C PRO A 204 8.02 -10.28 5.15
N ALA A 205 7.62 -11.51 5.48
CA ALA A 205 6.44 -12.17 4.94
C ALA A 205 6.35 -12.08 3.39
N PRO A 206 7.32 -12.66 2.65
CA PRO A 206 7.35 -12.58 1.19
C PRO A 206 6.04 -13.14 0.59
N GLY A 207 5.56 -12.49 -0.47
CA GLY A 207 4.28 -12.82 -1.11
C GLY A 207 3.02 -12.33 -0.36
N VAL A 208 3.14 -11.77 0.85
CA VAL A 208 2.02 -11.10 1.53
C VAL A 208 1.86 -9.69 0.96
N GLY A 209 0.80 -9.50 0.17
CA GLY A 209 0.50 -8.23 -0.47
C GLY A 209 -0.25 -7.23 0.43
N ARG A 210 -0.42 -6.02 -0.12
CA ARG A 210 -1.08 -4.88 0.53
C ARG A 210 -2.39 -5.22 1.26
N ARG A 211 -3.31 -5.93 0.59
CA ARG A 211 -4.66 -6.17 1.12
C ARG A 211 -4.63 -6.91 2.46
N SER A 212 -3.72 -7.87 2.60
CA SER A 212 -3.57 -8.64 3.83
C SER A 212 -2.99 -7.80 4.97
N TRP A 213 -1.97 -6.97 4.68
CA TRP A 213 -1.43 -6.02 5.66
C TRP A 213 -2.45 -4.97 6.10
N GLN A 214 -3.28 -4.51 5.17
CA GLN A 214 -4.39 -3.60 5.47
C GLN A 214 -5.43 -4.29 6.37
N GLU A 215 -5.79 -5.54 6.09
CA GLU A 215 -6.70 -6.33 6.94
C GLU A 215 -6.15 -6.48 8.36
N LEU A 216 -4.85 -6.75 8.51
CA LEU A 216 -4.19 -6.82 9.81
C LEU A 216 -4.28 -5.48 10.57
N ALA A 217 -3.95 -4.37 9.91
CA ALA A 217 -4.06 -3.04 10.50
C ALA A 217 -5.49 -2.72 10.96
N GLU A 218 -6.49 -3.03 10.14
CA GLU A 218 -7.89 -2.81 10.49
C GLU A 218 -8.34 -3.68 11.68
N LEU A 219 -7.88 -4.94 11.76
CA LEU A 219 -8.20 -5.82 12.89
C LEU A 219 -7.60 -5.30 14.20
N ILE A 220 -6.37 -4.81 14.18
CA ILE A 220 -5.70 -4.26 15.36
C ILE A 220 -6.42 -3.00 15.85
N GLN A 221 -6.85 -2.13 14.93
CA GLN A 221 -7.63 -0.92 15.30
C GLN A 221 -9.02 -1.25 15.85
N LYS A 222 -9.66 -2.32 15.36
CA LYS A 222 -11.02 -2.72 15.77
C LYS A 222 -11.05 -3.64 16.99
N SER A 223 -10.00 -4.42 17.23
CA SER A 223 -9.94 -5.48 18.25
C SER A 223 -8.87 -5.18 19.29
N SER A 224 -9.26 -4.50 20.37
CA SER A 224 -8.38 -4.13 21.49
C SER A 224 -8.24 -5.23 22.56
N THR A 225 -8.63 -6.48 22.27
CA THR A 225 -8.71 -7.53 23.31
C THR A 225 -7.49 -8.45 23.39
N GLN A 226 -6.67 -8.51 22.34
CA GLN A 226 -5.47 -9.35 22.30
C GLN A 226 -4.29 -8.51 21.82
N ASP A 227 -3.13 -8.72 22.46
CA ASP A 227 -1.89 -8.07 22.06
C ASP A 227 -1.30 -8.76 20.82
N PRO A 228 -1.30 -8.11 19.64
CA PRO A 228 -0.79 -8.71 18.41
C PRO A 228 0.72 -9.02 18.47
N VAL A 229 1.49 -8.24 19.25
CA VAL A 229 2.94 -8.46 19.41
C VAL A 229 3.18 -9.74 20.20
N ALA A 230 2.49 -9.91 21.32
CA ALA A 230 2.58 -11.12 22.14
C ALA A 230 2.23 -12.38 21.33
N ILE A 231 1.21 -12.31 20.46
CA ILE A 231 0.86 -13.42 19.55
C ILE A 231 2.01 -13.71 18.59
N ALA A 232 2.55 -12.69 17.93
CA ALA A 232 3.64 -12.87 16.95
C ALA A 232 4.94 -13.41 17.57
N LEU A 233 5.17 -13.15 18.86
CA LEU A 233 6.34 -13.60 19.62
C LEU A 233 6.17 -14.96 20.33
N ALA A 234 4.99 -15.57 20.26
CA ALA A 234 4.74 -16.89 20.82
C ALA A 234 5.69 -17.95 20.20
N GLU A 235 6.08 -18.94 20.99
CA GLU A 235 7.13 -19.89 20.60
C GLU A 235 6.71 -20.72 19.37
N GLU A 236 5.42 -21.08 19.30
CA GLU A 236 4.83 -21.79 18.17
C GLU A 236 4.88 -20.96 16.88
N MET A 237 4.79 -19.63 16.99
CA MET A 237 4.83 -18.70 15.86
C MET A 237 6.26 -18.45 15.37
N LYS A 238 7.23 -18.42 16.30
CA LYS A 238 8.65 -18.26 15.97
C LYS A 238 9.20 -19.43 15.16
N ALA A 239 8.67 -20.64 15.39
CA ALA A 239 9.04 -21.83 14.62
C ALA A 239 8.61 -21.77 13.14
N MET A 240 7.64 -20.91 12.79
CA MET A 240 7.14 -20.74 11.42
C MET A 240 7.99 -19.75 10.62
N ASN A 241 7.99 -19.90 9.29
CA ASN A 241 8.53 -18.87 8.41
C ASN A 241 7.67 -17.59 8.47
N SER A 242 8.22 -16.45 8.04
CA SER A 242 7.55 -15.15 8.20
C SER A 242 6.20 -15.05 7.48
N GLN A 243 6.03 -15.74 6.35
CA GLN A 243 4.76 -15.75 5.61
C GLN A 243 3.67 -16.53 6.37
N GLU A 244 4.01 -17.70 6.90
CA GLU A 244 3.11 -18.52 7.72
C GLU A 244 2.77 -17.84 9.04
N ARG A 245 3.78 -17.23 9.68
CA ARG A 245 3.63 -16.45 10.90
C ARG A 245 2.63 -15.31 10.71
N PHE A 246 2.74 -14.55 9.62
CA PHE A 246 1.78 -13.51 9.27
C PHE A 246 0.34 -14.06 9.22
N LYS A 247 0.13 -15.17 8.49
CA LYS A 247 -1.20 -15.79 8.34
C LYS A 247 -1.76 -16.26 9.69
N ALA A 248 -0.91 -16.84 10.54
CA ALA A 248 -1.30 -17.34 11.84
C ALA A 248 -1.70 -16.20 12.81
N VAL A 249 -0.92 -15.11 12.85
CA VAL A 249 -1.25 -13.90 13.63
C VAL A 249 -2.59 -13.31 13.15
N LEU A 250 -2.75 -13.14 11.83
CA LEU A 250 -3.99 -12.62 11.25
C LEU A 250 -5.21 -13.51 11.62
N MET A 251 -5.05 -14.83 11.59
CA MET A 251 -6.10 -15.78 11.95
C MET A 251 -6.48 -15.70 13.43
N GLN A 252 -5.52 -15.53 14.34
CA GLN A 252 -5.81 -15.39 15.76
C GLN A 252 -6.57 -14.10 16.09
N LEU A 253 -6.24 -13.00 15.41
CA LEU A 253 -6.90 -11.71 15.61
C LEU A 253 -8.30 -11.65 15.01
N LYS A 254 -8.65 -12.58 14.09
CA LYS A 254 -10.00 -12.64 13.54
C LYS A 254 -10.99 -13.02 14.64
N PRO A 255 -12.14 -12.33 14.75
CA PRO A 255 -13.16 -12.70 15.71
C PRO A 255 -13.58 -14.13 15.46
N ARG A 256 -13.57 -14.95 16.54
CA ARG A 256 -14.02 -16.33 16.48
C ARG A 256 -15.42 -16.33 15.90
N ARG A 257 -15.61 -16.93 14.72
CA ARG A 257 -16.95 -17.14 14.16
C ARG A 257 -17.71 -17.96 15.19
N VAL A 258 -18.64 -17.33 15.90
CA VAL A 258 -19.66 -18.05 16.64
C VAL A 258 -20.39 -18.87 15.58
N VAL A 259 -20.17 -20.18 15.58
CA VAL A 259 -21.01 -21.10 14.83
C VAL A 259 -22.40 -20.92 15.42
N ARG A 260 -23.22 -20.05 14.82
CA ARG A 260 -24.65 -20.02 15.11
C ARG A 260 -25.11 -21.44 14.84
N GLY A 261 -25.68 -22.10 15.85
CA GLY A 261 -26.17 -23.47 15.75
C GLY A 261 -26.97 -23.65 14.47
N LEU A 262 -26.98 -24.87 13.92
CA LEU A 262 -27.85 -25.17 12.79
C LEU A 262 -29.27 -24.69 13.12
N PRO A 263 -29.98 -24.04 12.18
CA PRO A 263 -31.34 -23.58 12.43
C PRO A 263 -32.19 -24.75 12.89
N ASP A 264 -32.95 -24.59 13.98
CA ASP A 264 -33.87 -25.61 14.43
C ASP A 264 -34.92 -25.82 13.33
N VAL A 265 -35.21 -27.07 12.98
CA VAL A 265 -36.17 -27.38 11.93
C VAL A 265 -37.57 -27.33 12.52
N LEU A 266 -38.41 -26.44 12.00
CA LEU A 266 -39.83 -26.41 12.34
C LEU A 266 -40.52 -27.54 11.59
N SER A 267 -41.10 -28.49 12.32
CA SER A 267 -41.84 -29.61 11.76
C SER A 267 -43.11 -29.91 12.55
N THR A 268 -44.11 -30.49 11.89
CA THR A 268 -45.33 -30.98 12.54
C THR A 268 -45.05 -32.25 13.34
N SER A 269 -45.97 -32.64 14.22
CA SER A 269 -45.95 -33.94 14.91
C SER A 269 -46.00 -35.15 13.96
N SER A 270 -46.49 -34.95 12.73
CA SER A 270 -46.47 -35.94 11.65
C SER A 270 -45.16 -35.95 10.83
N GLY A 271 -44.19 -35.10 11.16
CA GLY A 271 -42.88 -35.02 10.52
C GLY A 271 -42.82 -34.17 9.25
N GLN A 272 -43.89 -33.44 8.90
CA GLN A 272 -43.87 -32.51 7.78
C GLN A 272 -43.00 -31.30 8.11
N ARG A 273 -42.04 -30.98 7.25
CA ARG A 273 -41.19 -29.80 7.39
C ARG A 273 -41.97 -28.54 7.04
N LEU A 274 -41.97 -27.58 7.96
CA LEU A 274 -42.60 -26.27 7.78
C LEU A 274 -41.57 -25.16 7.55
N GLY A 275 -40.33 -25.32 8.04
CA GLY A 275 -39.30 -24.30 7.87
C GLY A 275 -38.12 -24.42 8.81
N GLN A 276 -37.48 -23.28 9.05
CA GLN A 276 -36.33 -23.12 9.95
C GLN A 276 -36.63 -22.02 10.95
N VAL A 277 -36.21 -22.22 12.20
CA VAL A 277 -36.29 -21.22 13.26
C VAL A 277 -34.88 -20.86 13.69
N LYS A 278 -34.63 -19.55 13.78
CA LYS A 278 -33.46 -19.00 14.44
C LYS A 278 -33.92 -18.12 15.58
N GLN A 279 -33.54 -18.48 16.80
CA GLN A 279 -33.86 -17.71 17.98
C GLN A 279 -32.58 -17.13 18.61
N SER A 280 -32.68 -15.90 19.07
CA SER A 280 -31.70 -15.24 19.94
C SER A 280 -32.42 -14.65 21.15
N LYS A 281 -31.67 -14.05 22.09
CA LYS A 281 -32.25 -13.38 23.25
C LYS A 281 -33.19 -12.21 22.89
N THR A 282 -33.05 -11.62 21.70
CA THR A 282 -33.77 -10.40 21.29
C THR A 282 -34.57 -10.55 20.00
N LYS A 283 -34.45 -11.68 19.29
CA LYS A 283 -35.06 -11.88 17.98
C LYS A 283 -35.49 -13.33 17.79
N LEU A 284 -36.70 -13.52 17.26
CA LEU A 284 -37.17 -14.78 16.68
C LEU A 284 -37.32 -14.57 15.17
N GLU A 285 -36.68 -15.43 14.38
CA GLU A 285 -36.76 -15.41 12.92
C GLU A 285 -37.22 -16.79 12.43
N ILE A 286 -38.39 -16.82 11.81
CA ILE A 286 -38.99 -18.02 11.23
C ILE A 286 -38.90 -17.91 9.71
N THR A 287 -38.23 -18.86 9.07
CA THR A 287 -38.13 -18.95 7.60
C THR A 287 -38.97 -20.12 7.13
N ILE A 288 -39.97 -19.86 6.29
CA ILE A 288 -40.88 -20.87 5.76
C ILE A 288 -40.61 -21.04 4.27
N ASP A 289 -40.39 -22.28 3.83
CA ASP A 289 -40.31 -22.59 2.41
C ASP A 289 -41.73 -22.62 1.82
N ARG A 290 -42.05 -21.63 0.98
CA ARG A 290 -43.36 -21.54 0.33
C ARG A 290 -43.64 -22.70 -0.64
N ARG A 291 -42.63 -23.47 -1.05
CA ARG A 291 -42.84 -24.67 -1.89
C ARG A 291 -43.38 -25.84 -1.10
N GLU A 292 -43.05 -25.93 0.19
CA GLU A 292 -43.44 -27.02 1.08
C GLU A 292 -44.65 -26.66 1.97
N ALA A 293 -44.85 -25.37 2.26
CA ALA A 293 -45.86 -24.90 3.21
C ALA A 293 -46.51 -23.54 2.80
N ALA A 294 -47.02 -23.46 1.56
CA ALA A 294 -47.61 -22.24 0.99
C ALA A 294 -48.81 -21.71 1.80
N GLU A 295 -49.76 -22.58 2.17
CA GLU A 295 -50.98 -22.21 2.90
C GLU A 295 -50.65 -21.70 4.30
N PHE A 296 -49.69 -22.33 4.97
CA PHE A 296 -49.23 -21.91 6.29
C PHE A 296 -48.51 -20.54 6.24
N ALA A 297 -47.71 -20.29 5.21
CA ALA A 297 -47.09 -18.99 5.00
C ALA A 297 -48.12 -17.87 4.78
N ALA A 298 -49.21 -18.16 4.06
CA ALA A 298 -50.30 -17.20 3.84
C ALA A 298 -51.09 -16.94 5.13
N PHE A 299 -51.40 -17.99 5.90
CA PHE A 299 -52.03 -17.88 7.22
C PHE A 299 -51.21 -16.99 8.16
N LEU A 300 -49.91 -17.25 8.31
CA LEU A 300 -49.07 -16.44 9.20
C LEU A 300 -48.99 -14.98 8.79
N LEU A 301 -48.97 -14.66 7.49
CA LEU A 301 -48.95 -13.27 7.04
C LEU A 301 -50.25 -12.53 7.31
N ASN A 302 -51.39 -13.23 7.18
CA ASN A 302 -52.70 -12.63 7.36
C ASN A 302 -53.12 -12.55 8.84
N ASP A 303 -52.78 -13.58 9.61
CA ASP A 303 -53.29 -13.77 10.96
C ASP A 303 -52.26 -13.48 12.07
N ALA A 304 -51.00 -13.16 11.75
CA ALA A 304 -49.99 -12.85 12.77
C ALA A 304 -50.40 -11.73 13.72
N VAL A 305 -51.01 -10.66 13.21
CA VAL A 305 -51.50 -9.54 14.02
C VAL A 305 -52.64 -10.00 14.93
N ALA A 306 -53.61 -10.73 14.39
CA ALA A 306 -54.75 -11.24 15.14
C ALA A 306 -54.32 -12.27 16.22
N LEU A 307 -53.32 -13.11 15.94
CA LEU A 307 -52.74 -14.06 16.89
C LEU A 307 -52.07 -13.34 18.06
N PHE A 308 -51.34 -12.26 17.78
CA PHE A 308 -50.74 -11.41 18.81
C PHE A 308 -51.80 -10.76 19.71
N GLU A 309 -52.83 -10.16 19.10
CA GLU A 309 -53.92 -9.50 19.82
C GLU A 309 -54.74 -10.48 20.67
N ARG A 310 -55.07 -11.67 20.15
CA ARG A 310 -55.79 -12.71 20.91
C ARG A 310 -55.00 -13.21 22.10
N ARG A 311 -53.68 -13.38 21.95
CA ARG A 311 -52.82 -13.80 23.07
C ARG A 311 -52.74 -12.69 24.13
N HIS A 312 -52.61 -11.44 23.71
CA HIS A 312 -52.61 -10.29 24.61
C HIS A 312 -53.94 -10.06 25.33
N ALA A 313 -55.07 -10.31 24.68
CA ALA A 313 -56.39 -10.18 25.30
C ALA A 313 -56.66 -11.27 26.36
N ASN A 314 -56.13 -12.48 26.16
CA ASN A 314 -56.26 -13.57 27.14
C ASN A 314 -55.31 -13.45 28.34
N ASP A 315 -54.23 -12.67 28.23
CA ASP A 315 -53.28 -12.42 29.33
C ASP A 315 -53.61 -11.15 30.15
N GLN A 316 -54.68 -10.40 29.82
CA GLN A 316 -55.20 -9.35 30.72
C GLN A 316 -56.07 -10.00 31.81
N PRO A 317 -55.73 -9.85 33.11
CA PRO A 317 -56.58 -10.36 34.18
C PRO A 317 -57.93 -9.66 34.10
N LYS A 318 -59.02 -10.45 34.06
CA LYS A 318 -60.37 -9.95 34.31
C LYS A 318 -60.34 -9.14 35.61
N LYS A 319 -60.44 -7.81 35.51
CA LYS A 319 -60.84 -6.98 36.64
C LYS A 319 -62.29 -7.31 36.94
N GLU A 320 -62.52 -8.24 37.86
CA GLU A 320 -63.81 -8.43 38.50
C GLU A 320 -63.92 -7.50 39.72
N ALA A 321 -65.05 -6.79 39.76
CA ALA A 321 -65.58 -5.85 40.75
C ALA A 321 -64.92 -4.45 40.84
#